data_AF-A0A450Z1J6-F1
#
_entry.id   AF-A0A450Z1J6-F1
#
_cell.length_a   1.000
_cell.length_b   1.000
_cell.length_c   1.000
_cell.angle_alpha   90.00
_cell.angle_beta   90.00
_cell.angle_gamma   90.00
#
_symmetry.space_group_name_H-M   'P 1'
#
loop_
_entity.id
_entity.type
_entity.pdbx_description
1 polymer ?
#
loop_
_entity_poly.entity_id
_entity_poly.type
_entity_poly.pdbx_seq_one_letter_code
_entity_poly.pdbx_strand_id
1 'polypeptide(L)'
;MPETGASVKGEINPLAATGRRWHEHCLTHYEALKARPVDIAPFLFCTRDGQGYVNEEKKTANGWASMRKRFMDRVLAETKVENRFTEHDPRGKRASDADSLEHARALLTHADSRTTQRVYRRKPERVRPGKGIG
;
A
#
# COMPACT_ATOMS: atom_id res chain seq x y z
N MET A 1 5.00 -46.09 -22.54
CA MET A 1 6.46 -46.22 -22.40
C MET A 1 7.10 -45.29 -23.41
N PRO A 2 8.22 -44.59 -23.10
CA PRO A 2 8.81 -44.39 -21.76
C PRO A 2 8.57 -43.03 -21.04
N GLU A 3 8.86 -41.88 -21.65
CA GLU A 3 9.24 -40.61 -20.97
C GLU A 3 8.45 -39.37 -21.48
N THR A 4 8.61 -38.11 -21.05
CA THR A 4 9.48 -37.38 -20.06
C THR A 4 8.60 -36.46 -19.16
N GLY A 5 9.07 -35.82 -18.08
CA GLY A 5 10.40 -35.82 -17.45
C GLY A 5 10.88 -34.44 -16.96
N ALA A 6 10.03 -33.58 -16.36
CA ALA A 6 10.44 -32.30 -15.78
C ALA A 6 9.75 -32.01 -14.44
N SER A 7 10.23 -32.66 -13.37
CA SER A 7 9.79 -32.38 -12.00
C SER A 7 10.46 -31.09 -11.49
N VAL A 8 9.74 -29.97 -11.61
CA VAL A 8 10.09 -28.75 -10.87
C VAL A 8 9.47 -28.88 -9.49
N LYS A 9 10.31 -28.97 -8.45
CA LYS A 9 9.89 -28.87 -7.04
C LYS A 9 9.47 -27.43 -6.70
N GLY A 10 8.37 -26.97 -7.28
CA GLY A 10 7.63 -25.83 -6.78
C GLY A 10 6.68 -26.31 -5.69
N GLU A 11 6.63 -25.61 -4.56
CA GLU A 11 5.56 -25.82 -3.58
C GLU A 11 4.21 -25.69 -4.29
N ILE A 12 3.40 -26.76 -4.22
CA ILE A 12 2.00 -26.71 -4.61
C ILE A 12 1.30 -25.68 -3.74
N ASN A 13 1.12 -24.46 -4.26
CA ASN A 13 0.32 -23.43 -3.60
C ASN A 13 -1.08 -24.01 -3.36
N PRO A 14 -1.49 -24.26 -2.10
CA PRO A 14 -2.70 -25.04 -1.80
C PRO A 14 -4.00 -24.34 -2.21
N LEU A 15 -3.91 -23.10 -2.69
CA LEU A 15 -5.04 -22.23 -3.02
C LEU A 15 -5.46 -22.28 -4.50
N ALA A 16 -4.66 -22.89 -5.38
CA ALA A 16 -4.98 -23.03 -6.81
C ALA A 16 -6.22 -23.91 -7.07
N ALA A 17 -6.61 -24.76 -6.12
CA ALA A 17 -7.69 -25.74 -6.26
C ALA A 17 -9.13 -25.16 -6.20
N THR A 18 -9.31 -23.85 -5.98
CA THR A 18 -10.63 -23.30 -5.58
C THR A 18 -11.40 -22.51 -6.65
N GLY A 19 -10.90 -22.42 -7.89
CA GLY A 19 -11.66 -21.93 -9.06
C GLY A 19 -12.16 -20.48 -9.02
N ARG A 20 -11.86 -19.70 -7.97
CA ARG A 20 -12.32 -18.32 -7.81
C ARG A 20 -11.35 -17.33 -8.47
N ARG A 21 -11.88 -16.46 -9.34
CA ARG A 21 -11.15 -15.35 -9.97
C ARG A 21 -10.89 -14.24 -8.96
N TRP A 22 -9.74 -14.28 -8.31
CA TRP A 22 -9.32 -13.23 -7.38
C TRP A 22 -8.91 -11.94 -8.12
N HIS A 23 -9.36 -10.79 -7.62
CA HIS A 23 -8.83 -9.47 -8.01
C HIS A 23 -7.53 -9.18 -7.22
N GLU A 24 -6.66 -8.29 -7.72
CA GLU A 24 -5.35 -7.96 -7.11
C GLU A 24 -5.41 -7.68 -5.59
N HIS A 25 -6.49 -7.03 -5.12
CA HIS A 25 -6.74 -6.75 -3.71
C HIS A 25 -6.66 -7.98 -2.79
N CYS A 26 -6.98 -9.18 -3.29
CA CYS A 26 -6.98 -10.40 -2.49
C CYS A 26 -5.57 -11.01 -2.36
N LEU A 27 -4.67 -10.74 -3.32
CA LEU A 27 -3.25 -11.10 -3.19
C LEU A 27 -2.60 -10.29 -2.06
N THR A 28 -2.83 -8.98 -2.03
CA THR A 28 -2.27 -8.09 -1.00
C THR A 28 -2.73 -8.45 0.42
N HIS A 29 -3.97 -8.95 0.57
CA HIS A 29 -4.46 -9.44 1.86
C HIS A 29 -3.71 -10.70 2.31
N TYR A 30 -3.52 -11.66 1.42
CA TYR A 30 -2.81 -12.90 1.72
C TYR A 30 -1.31 -12.68 2.01
N GLU A 31 -0.66 -11.78 1.27
CA GLU A 31 0.72 -11.35 1.54
C GLU A 31 0.84 -10.66 2.89
N ALA A 32 -0.10 -9.76 3.24
CA ALA A 32 -0.13 -9.13 4.55
C ALA A 32 -0.36 -10.15 5.68
N LEU A 33 -1.24 -11.14 5.49
CA LEU A 33 -1.44 -12.23 6.46
C LEU A 33 -0.16 -13.06 6.66
N LYS A 34 0.56 -13.39 5.57
CA LYS A 34 1.85 -14.11 5.59
C LYS A 34 2.97 -13.33 6.27
N ALA A 35 2.93 -11.99 6.20
CA ALA A 35 3.93 -11.12 6.80
C ALA A 35 3.73 -10.92 8.32
N ARG A 36 2.63 -11.43 8.90
CA ARG A 36 2.39 -11.33 10.34
C ARG A 36 3.39 -12.20 11.13
N PRO A 37 3.88 -11.71 12.27
CA PRO A 37 4.71 -12.51 13.17
C PRO A 37 3.93 -13.58 13.95
N VAL A 38 2.58 -13.48 13.98
CA VAL A 38 1.68 -14.38 14.72
C VAL A 38 0.41 -14.62 13.90
N ASP A 39 0.11 -15.88 13.61
CA ASP A 39 -1.02 -16.24 12.73
C ASP A 39 -2.40 -16.07 13.36
N ILE A 40 -2.49 -16.23 14.68
CA ILE A 40 -3.73 -16.15 15.46
C ILE A 40 -4.17 -14.71 15.80
N ALA A 41 -3.39 -13.70 15.41
CA ALA A 41 -3.71 -12.31 15.70
C ALA A 41 -4.97 -11.86 14.95
N PRO A 42 -5.96 -11.21 15.61
CA PRO A 42 -7.18 -10.73 14.97
C PRO A 42 -6.95 -9.48 14.10
N PHE A 43 -5.77 -8.88 14.17
CA PHE A 43 -5.39 -7.69 13.41
C PHE A 43 -4.56 -8.06 12.17
N LEU A 44 -4.81 -7.38 11.05
CA LEU A 44 -4.00 -7.52 9.83
C LEU A 44 -2.57 -6.98 10.02
N PHE A 45 -2.44 -5.89 10.80
CA PHE A 45 -1.16 -5.33 11.21
C PHE A 45 -1.05 -5.42 12.74
N CYS A 46 -0.12 -6.24 13.22
CA CYS A 46 0.06 -6.50 14.65
C CYS A 46 1.54 -6.40 15.06
N THR A 47 1.79 -6.26 16.36
CA THR A 47 3.12 -6.38 16.95
C THR A 47 3.62 -7.83 16.87
N ARG A 48 4.88 -8.06 17.29
CA ARG A 48 5.48 -9.40 17.43
C ARG A 48 4.69 -10.34 18.33
N ASP A 49 3.86 -9.79 19.22
CA ASP A 49 3.08 -10.51 20.23
C ASP A 49 1.58 -10.58 19.85
N GLY A 50 1.26 -10.31 18.57
CA GLY A 50 -0.10 -10.34 18.02
C GLY A 50 -1.00 -9.16 18.41
N GLN A 51 -0.49 -8.19 19.18
CA GLN A 51 -1.26 -7.06 19.67
C GLN A 51 -1.50 -5.99 18.59
N GLY A 52 -2.59 -5.24 18.70
CA GLY A 52 -2.85 -4.09 17.83
C GLY A 52 -1.85 -2.94 18.06
N TYR A 53 -1.60 -2.13 17.04
CA TYR A 53 -0.72 -0.96 17.15
C TYR A 53 -1.35 0.25 17.86
N VAL A 54 -2.67 0.25 18.05
CA VAL A 54 -3.43 1.29 18.75
C VAL A 54 -3.59 0.89 20.22
N ASN A 55 -3.15 1.75 21.12
CA ASN A 55 -3.54 1.70 22.52
C ASN A 55 -4.85 2.48 22.67
N GLU A 56 -5.95 1.78 22.94
CA GLU A 56 -7.30 2.37 22.97
C GLU A 56 -7.52 3.31 24.16
N GLU A 57 -7.00 2.96 25.34
CA GLU A 57 -7.09 3.79 26.57
C GLU A 57 -6.49 5.19 26.37
N LYS A 58 -5.27 5.23 25.82
CA LYS A 58 -4.50 6.47 25.61
C LYS A 58 -4.73 7.07 24.23
N LYS A 59 -5.48 6.38 23.35
CA LYS A 59 -5.74 6.76 21.95
C LYS A 59 -4.46 7.09 21.16
N THR A 60 -3.41 6.29 21.35
CA THR A 60 -2.07 6.51 20.74
C THR A 60 -1.59 5.30 19.94
N ALA A 61 -0.71 5.55 18.96
CA ALA A 61 -0.14 4.53 18.08
C ALA A 61 1.41 4.54 18.07
N ASN A 62 2.02 4.72 19.24
CA ASN A 62 3.46 4.97 19.38
C ASN A 62 4.35 3.85 18.81
N GLY A 63 3.87 2.59 18.85
CA GLY A 63 4.57 1.45 18.24
C GLY A 63 4.67 1.55 16.71
N TRP A 64 3.63 2.08 16.06
CA TRP A 64 3.59 2.28 14.61
C TRP A 64 4.56 3.38 14.17
N ALA A 65 4.53 4.53 14.84
CA ALA A 65 5.49 5.61 14.61
C ALA A 65 6.95 5.15 14.79
N SER A 66 7.22 4.33 15.81
CA SER A 66 8.55 3.76 16.06
C SER A 66 9.00 2.79 14.97
N MET A 67 8.10 1.92 14.49
CA MET A 67 8.36 1.02 13.36
C MET A 67 8.62 1.83 12.08
N ARG A 68 7.76 2.80 11.78
CA ARG A 68 7.87 3.65 10.59
C ARG A 68 9.17 4.45 10.57
N LYS A 69 9.63 4.97 11.70
CA LYS A 69 10.95 5.64 11.80
C LYS A 69 12.07 4.69 11.37
N ARG A 70 12.14 3.48 11.97
CA ARG A 70 13.18 2.49 11.66
C ARG A 70 13.15 2.05 10.19
N PHE A 71 11.96 1.88 9.62
CA PHE A 71 11.78 1.63 8.19
C PHE A 71 12.35 2.77 7.34
N MET A 72 12.02 4.02 7.64
CA MET A 72 12.53 5.17 6.90
C MET A 72 14.06 5.34 7.05
N ASP A 73 14.61 5.07 8.24
CA ASP A 73 16.06 5.09 8.46
C ASP A 73 16.77 4.05 7.55
N ARG A 74 16.20 2.84 7.41
CA ARG A 74 16.69 1.81 6.46
C ARG A 74 16.52 2.22 4.99
N VAL A 75 15.37 2.77 4.61
CA VAL A 75 15.11 3.21 3.22
C VAL A 75 16.15 4.22 2.75
N LEU A 76 16.55 5.17 3.59
CA LEU A 76 17.60 6.15 3.26
C LEU A 76 19.00 5.52 3.14
N ALA A 77 19.29 4.49 3.95
CA ALA A 77 20.61 3.86 3.98
C ALA A 77 20.80 2.79 2.87
N GLU A 78 19.74 2.08 2.50
CA GLU A 78 19.77 0.90 1.63
C GLU A 78 19.28 1.16 0.20
N THR A 79 18.72 2.35 -0.09
CA THR A 79 18.10 2.65 -1.39
C THR A 79 18.52 4.02 -1.94
N LYS A 80 18.10 4.31 -3.18
CA LYS A 80 18.33 5.62 -3.85
C LYS A 80 17.37 6.73 -3.39
N VAL A 81 16.64 6.54 -2.30
CA VAL A 81 15.73 7.55 -1.75
C VAL A 81 16.54 8.55 -0.91
N GLU A 82 16.77 9.74 -1.46
CA GLU A 82 17.52 10.81 -0.79
C GLU A 82 16.70 11.54 0.27
N ASN A 83 15.39 11.68 0.05
CA ASN A 83 14.49 12.50 0.86
C ASN A 83 13.49 11.64 1.65
N ARG A 84 13.29 11.97 2.93
CA ARG A 84 12.28 11.31 3.78
C ARG A 84 10.87 11.62 3.28
N PHE A 85 10.00 10.61 3.34
CA PHE A 85 8.56 10.76 3.16
C PHE A 85 7.78 10.27 4.38
N THR A 86 6.74 11.02 4.72
CA THR A 86 5.82 10.80 5.85
C THR A 86 4.75 9.76 5.51
N GLU A 87 3.93 9.42 6.50
CA GLU A 87 2.78 8.53 6.33
C GLU A 87 1.67 9.12 5.44
N HIS A 88 1.57 10.46 5.37
CA HIS A 88 0.58 11.14 4.52
C HIS A 88 0.98 11.19 3.03
N ASP A 89 2.27 11.00 2.71
CA ASP A 89 2.76 11.17 1.35
C ASP A 89 2.29 10.06 0.38
N PRO A 90 2.16 8.78 0.77
CA PRO A 90 1.44 7.77 0.01
C PRO A 90 -0.01 8.16 -0.35
N ARG A 91 -0.76 8.82 0.55
CA ARG A 91 -2.10 9.36 0.22
C ARG A 91 -2.03 10.46 -0.83
N GLY A 92 -1.07 11.38 -0.71
CA GLY A 92 -0.82 12.43 -1.71
C GLY A 92 -0.42 11.85 -3.08
N LYS A 93 0.46 10.85 -3.08
CA LYS A 93 0.87 10.12 -4.28
C LYS A 93 -0.33 9.45 -4.96
N ARG A 94 -1.15 8.69 -4.22
CA ARG A 94 -2.35 8.02 -4.78
C ARG A 94 -3.37 9.01 -5.36
N ALA A 95 -3.64 10.13 -4.69
CA ALA A 95 -4.54 11.17 -5.21
C ALA A 95 -3.96 11.94 -6.42
N SER A 96 -2.64 12.09 -6.49
CA SER A 96 -1.94 12.67 -7.64
C SER A 96 -1.81 11.71 -8.83
N ASP A 97 -1.97 10.40 -8.60
CA ASP A 97 -2.00 9.38 -9.64
C ASP A 97 -3.43 9.08 -10.16
N ALA A 98 -4.48 9.56 -9.47
CA ALA A 98 -5.85 9.40 -9.91
C ALA A 98 -6.21 10.33 -11.09
N ASP A 99 -7.05 9.84 -11.99
CA ASP A 99 -7.36 10.49 -13.29
C ASP A 99 -8.08 11.84 -13.14
N SER A 100 -8.95 11.96 -12.12
CA SER A 100 -9.77 13.14 -11.87
C SER A 100 -9.77 13.56 -10.40
N LEU A 101 -10.11 14.83 -10.14
CA LEU A 101 -10.26 15.36 -8.79
C LEU A 101 -11.34 14.60 -7.99
N GLU A 102 -12.45 14.25 -8.61
CA GLU A 102 -13.53 13.51 -7.96
C GLU A 102 -13.13 12.06 -7.65
N HIS A 103 -12.40 11.39 -8.55
CA HIS A 103 -11.82 10.07 -8.26
C HIS A 103 -10.83 10.15 -7.09
N ALA A 104 -9.96 11.18 -7.06
CA ALA A 104 -9.05 11.42 -5.94
C ALA A 104 -9.78 11.72 -4.62
N ARG A 105 -10.86 12.51 -4.65
CA ARG A 105 -11.68 12.84 -3.48
C ARG A 105 -12.36 11.60 -2.92
N ALA A 106 -12.94 10.76 -3.78
CA ALA A 106 -13.58 9.51 -3.41
C ALA A 106 -12.58 8.52 -2.79
N LEU A 107 -11.40 8.32 -3.42
CA LEU A 107 -10.33 7.44 -2.91
C LEU A 107 -9.79 7.85 -1.53
N LEU A 108 -9.83 9.13 -1.21
CA LEU A 108 -9.38 9.64 0.08
C LEU A 108 -10.50 9.82 1.11
N THR A 109 -11.76 9.55 0.73
CA THR A 109 -12.98 9.75 1.54
C THR A 109 -13.12 11.19 2.05
N HIS A 110 -12.76 12.18 1.23
CA HIS A 110 -12.93 13.58 1.61
C HIS A 110 -14.34 14.09 1.26
N ALA A 111 -14.95 14.83 2.20
CA ALA A 111 -16.22 15.51 1.98
C ALA A 111 -16.09 16.62 0.92
N ASP A 112 -14.99 17.38 0.95
CA ASP A 112 -14.73 18.53 0.07
C ASP A 112 -13.55 18.25 -0.89
N SER A 113 -13.76 18.48 -2.19
CA SER A 113 -12.75 18.37 -3.24
C SER A 113 -11.63 19.40 -3.09
N ARG A 114 -11.89 20.58 -2.50
CA ARG A 114 -10.90 21.65 -2.31
C ARG A 114 -9.72 21.20 -1.44
N THR A 115 -9.98 20.35 -0.44
CA THR A 115 -8.92 19.77 0.40
C THR A 115 -8.05 18.78 -0.39
N THR A 116 -8.67 17.96 -1.24
CA THR A 116 -7.95 17.07 -2.16
C THR A 116 -7.09 17.85 -3.14
N GLN A 117 -7.65 18.86 -3.80
CA GLN A 117 -6.94 19.72 -4.76
C GLN A 117 -5.74 20.43 -4.11
N ARG A 118 -5.92 21.02 -2.93
CA ARG A 118 -4.89 21.86 -2.27
C ARG A 118 -3.77 21.06 -1.61
N VAL A 119 -4.05 19.90 -1.02
CA VAL A 119 -3.10 19.18 -0.14
C VAL A 119 -2.58 17.87 -0.75
N TYR A 120 -3.40 17.23 -1.61
CA TYR A 120 -3.16 15.87 -2.08
C TYR A 120 -2.88 15.77 -3.58
N ARG A 121 -3.39 16.68 -4.43
CA ARG A 121 -3.02 16.82 -5.85
C ARG A 121 -1.73 17.63 -5.98
N ARG A 122 -0.59 17.00 -5.66
CA ARG A 122 0.72 17.66 -5.63
C ARG A 122 1.47 17.65 -6.95
N LYS A 123 1.07 16.81 -7.91
CA LYS A 123 1.62 16.85 -9.27
C LYS A 123 1.10 18.09 -10.02
N PRO A 124 1.94 18.79 -10.81
CA PRO A 124 1.47 19.83 -11.70
C PRO A 124 0.56 19.26 -12.78
N GLU A 125 -0.41 20.06 -13.21
CA GLU A 125 -1.30 19.69 -14.32
C GLU A 125 -0.53 19.76 -15.65
N ARG A 126 -0.51 18.65 -16.39
CA ARG A 126 0.18 18.56 -17.69
C ARG A 126 -0.78 18.95 -18.81
N VAL A 127 -0.91 20.24 -19.06
CA VAL A 127 -1.68 20.77 -20.19
C VAL A 127 -1.01 20.45 -21.52
N ARG A 128 -1.82 20.24 -22.57
CA ARG A 128 -1.34 20.27 -23.96
C ARG A 128 -1.52 21.71 -24.46
N PRO A 129 -0.48 22.35 -25.03
CA PRO A 129 -0.66 23.65 -25.67
C PRO A 129 -1.76 23.59 -26.73
N GLY A 130 -2.57 24.64 -26.81
CA GLY A 130 -3.56 24.77 -27.89
C GLY A 130 -2.86 24.74 -29.25
N LYS A 131 -3.53 24.17 -30.26
CA LYS A 131 -3.02 24.23 -31.64
C LYS A 131 -2.96 25.71 -32.03
N GLY A 132 -1.75 26.20 -32.35
CA GLY A 132 -1.55 27.61 -32.67
C GLY A 132 -2.47 28.04 -33.81
N ILE A 133 -3.06 29.23 -33.68
CA ILE A 133 -3.83 29.86 -34.75
C ILE A 133 -2.80 30.30 -35.80
N GLY A 134 -2.89 29.70 -36.99
CA GLY A 134 -2.14 30.06 -38.19
C GLY A 134 -3.11 30.29 -39.34
#